data_AF-A0A968DU60-F1
#
_entry.id   AF-A0A968DU60-F1
#
_cell.length_a   1.000
_cell.length_b   1.000
_cell.length_c   1.000
_cell.angle_alpha   90.00
_cell.angle_beta   90.00
_cell.angle_gamma   90.00
#
_symmetry.space_group_name_H-M   'P 1'
#
loop_
_entity.id
_entity.type
_entity.pdbx_description
1 polymer ?
#
loop_
_entity_poly.entity_id
_entity_poly.type
_entity_poly.pdbx_seq_one_letter_code
_entity_poly.pdbx_strand_id
1 'polypeptide(L)'
;FPWKLLNMYQTWLISYSGLLGAVGGVIICDYAVIRKTVLNPKDLYKEDGDYTYTDGFNRKALIALAGGIVVALMGKLHSNLAFLFNGAWFSAAFISFAVYYFLMWKRI
;
A
#
# COMPACT_ATOMS: atom_id res chain seq x y z
N PHE A 1 -9.68 28.18 13.63
CA PHE A 1 -9.68 27.69 12.23
C PHE A 1 -8.60 26.64 12.03
N PRO A 2 -8.88 25.53 11.32
CA PRO A 2 -8.01 24.34 11.24
C PRO A 2 -6.65 24.59 10.56
N TRP A 3 -6.56 25.54 9.62
CA TRP A 3 -5.30 25.87 8.93
C TRP A 3 -4.22 26.46 9.84
N LYS A 4 -4.58 26.98 11.02
CA LYS A 4 -3.60 27.46 12.01
C LYS A 4 -2.74 26.34 12.60
N LEU A 5 -3.14 25.08 12.42
CA LEU A 5 -2.45 23.90 12.98
C LEU A 5 -1.61 23.15 11.94
N LEU A 6 -1.51 23.66 10.70
CA LEU A 6 -0.78 22.99 9.62
C LEU A 6 0.67 22.69 10.00
N ASN A 7 1.38 23.66 10.60
CA ASN A 7 2.76 23.46 11.04
C ASN A 7 2.90 22.36 12.11
N MET A 8 1.85 22.08 12.88
CA MET A 8 1.85 21.01 13.90
C MET A 8 1.49 19.64 13.30
N TYR A 9 0.61 19.58 12.30
CA TYR A 9 0.11 18.32 11.73
C TYR A 9 0.72 17.95 10.38
N GLN A 10 1.54 18.79 9.77
CA GLN A 10 2.12 18.53 8.45
C GLN A 10 2.91 17.22 8.42
N THR A 11 3.74 16.95 9.43
CA THR A 11 4.47 15.67 9.54
C THR A 11 3.54 14.47 9.68
N TRP A 12 2.42 14.65 10.39
CA TRP A 12 1.39 13.62 10.52
C TRP A 12 0.69 13.35 9.19
N LEU A 13 0.33 14.40 8.45
CA LEU A 13 -0.30 14.32 7.13
C LEU A 13 0.61 13.63 6.10
N ILE A 14 1.91 13.92 6.11
CA ILE A 14 2.88 13.22 5.24
C ILE A 14 2.93 11.73 5.58
N SER A 15 2.96 11.40 6.87
CA SER A 15 2.96 10.00 7.31
C SER A 15 1.69 9.27 6.86
N TYR A 16 0.53 9.90 7.02
CA TYR A 16 -0.76 9.38 6.56
C TYR A 16 -0.82 9.22 5.04
N SER A 17 -0.26 10.17 4.29
CA SER A 17 -0.12 10.07 2.83
C SER A 17 0.72 8.86 2.42
N GLY A 18 1.80 8.55 3.15
CA GLY A 18 2.57 7.32 2.95
C GLY A 18 1.75 6.04 3.14
N LEU A 19 0.91 5.99 4.18
CA LEU A 19 0.00 4.85 4.40
C LEU A 19 -0.96 4.66 3.21
N LEU A 20 -1.57 5.75 2.73
CA LEU A 20 -2.45 5.72 1.58
C LEU A 20 -1.71 5.31 0.29
N GLY A 21 -0.46 5.75 0.13
CA GLY A 21 0.41 5.31 -0.95
C GLY A 21 0.60 3.80 -0.95
N ALA A 22 0.93 3.21 0.20
CA ALA A 22 1.08 1.76 0.33
C ALA A 22 -0.20 1.01 -0.10
N VAL A 23 -1.37 1.46 0.36
CA VAL A 23 -2.68 0.90 0.00
C VAL A 23 -2.93 1.01 -1.51
N GLY A 24 -2.71 2.20 -2.08
CA GLY A 24 -2.85 2.43 -3.50
C GLY A 24 -1.95 1.52 -4.34
N GLY A 25 -0.69 1.34 -3.94
CA GLY A 25 0.25 0.46 -4.65
C GLY A 25 -0.22 -1.00 -4.72
N VAL A 26 -0.76 -1.54 -3.62
CA VAL A 26 -1.30 -2.90 -3.60
C VAL A 26 -2.55 -3.02 -4.47
N ILE A 27 -3.48 -2.07 -4.37
CA ILE A 27 -4.72 -2.07 -5.18
C ILE A 27 -4.39 -2.01 -6.67
N ILE A 28 -3.51 -1.09 -7.08
CA ILE A 28 -3.10 -0.94 -8.48
C ILE A 28 -2.45 -2.23 -8.99
N CYS A 29 -1.56 -2.85 -8.20
CA CYS A 29 -0.91 -4.10 -8.58
C CYS A 29 -1.92 -5.25 -8.73
N ASP A 30 -2.82 -5.41 -7.76
CA ASP A 30 -3.83 -6.47 -7.76
C ASP A 30 -4.77 -6.33 -8.96
N TYR A 31 -5.32 -5.14 -9.15
CA TYR A 31 -6.34 -4.90 -10.17
C TYR A 31 -5.75 -4.88 -11.58
N ALA A 32 -4.72 -4.05 -11.82
CA ALA A 32 -4.24 -3.78 -13.17
C ALA A 32 -3.26 -4.86 -13.67
N VAL A 33 -2.39 -5.38 -12.82
CA VAL A 33 -1.29 -6.27 -13.25
C VAL A 33 -1.66 -7.74 -13.07
N ILE A 34 -2.05 -8.13 -11.85
CA ILE A 34 -2.31 -9.55 -11.54
C ILE A 34 -3.62 -10.00 -12.16
N ARG A 35 -4.69 -9.23 -11.95
CA ARG A 35 -6.04 -9.57 -12.43
C ARG A 35 -6.36 -9.02 -13.81
N LYS A 36 -5.46 -8.22 -14.40
CA LYS A 36 -5.61 -7.64 -15.75
C LYS A 36 -6.96 -6.95 -15.97
N THR A 37 -7.45 -6.24 -14.95
CA THR A 37 -8.76 -5.54 -14.91
C THR A 37 -10.01 -6.44 -14.93
N VAL A 38 -9.84 -7.77 -14.80
CA VAL A 38 -10.94 -8.74 -14.74
C VAL A 38 -11.25 -9.08 -13.29
N LEU A 39 -12.41 -8.63 -12.81
CA LEU A 39 -12.97 -8.97 -11.50
C LEU A 39 -14.29 -9.69 -11.68
N ASN A 40 -14.52 -10.75 -10.91
CA ASN A 40 -15.85 -11.34 -10.76
C ASN A 40 -16.67 -10.56 -9.73
N PRO A 41 -17.73 -9.82 -10.11
CA PRO A 41 -18.54 -9.05 -9.18
C PRO A 41 -19.30 -9.95 -8.21
N LYS A 42 -19.69 -11.16 -8.62
CA LYS A 42 -20.49 -12.04 -7.78
C LYS A 42 -19.72 -12.49 -6.55
N ASP A 43 -18.43 -12.77 -6.71
CA ASP A 43 -17.60 -13.27 -5.62
C ASP A 43 -17.12 -12.15 -4.69
N LEU A 44 -17.20 -10.88 -5.11
CA LEU A 44 -16.97 -9.72 -4.24
C LEU A 44 -18.04 -9.57 -3.13
N TYR A 45 -19.24 -10.13 -3.34
CA TYR A 45 -20.35 -10.09 -2.38
C TYR A 45 -20.58 -11.43 -1.68
N LYS A 46 -19.67 -12.40 -1.81
CA LYS A 46 -19.76 -13.70 -1.14
C LYS A 46 -18.69 -13.84 -0.07
N GLU A 47 -19.04 -14.52 1.01
CA GLU A 47 -18.07 -14.85 2.07
C GLU A 47 -17.12 -15.97 1.67
N ASP A 48 -17.54 -16.89 0.80
CA ASP A 48 -16.74 -18.02 0.29
C ASP A 48 -16.60 -17.93 -1.25
N GLY A 49 -15.66 -17.12 -1.70
CA GLY A 49 -15.37 -16.87 -3.11
C GLY A 49 -13.89 -16.63 -3.37
N ASP A 50 -13.55 -16.26 -4.61
CA ASP A 50 -12.16 -16.07 -5.06
C ASP A 50 -11.36 -15.03 -4.24
N TYR A 51 -12.03 -14.18 -3.47
CA TYR A 51 -11.44 -13.11 -2.65
C TYR A 51 -11.45 -13.39 -1.14
N THR A 52 -11.83 -14.60 -0.71
CA THR A 52 -11.83 -14.97 0.72
C THR A 52 -10.40 -15.19 1.26
N TYR A 53 -9.44 -15.51 0.38
CA TYR A 53 -8.04 -15.76 0.73
C TYR A 53 -7.88 -16.71 1.94
N THR A 54 -7.17 -16.29 2.99
CA THR A 54 -6.97 -17.07 4.22
C THR A 54 -7.66 -16.32 5.35
N ASP A 55 -8.76 -16.88 5.86
CA ASP A 55 -9.55 -16.31 6.96
C ASP A 55 -10.12 -14.91 6.63
N GLY A 56 -10.50 -14.67 5.37
CA GLY A 56 -10.98 -13.37 4.89
C GLY A 56 -9.88 -12.37 4.55
N PHE A 57 -8.60 -12.69 4.79
CA PHE A 57 -7.48 -11.77 4.59
C PHE A 57 -6.46 -12.26 3.56
N ASN A 58 -6.06 -11.34 2.68
CA ASN A 58 -4.89 -11.55 1.85
C ASN A 58 -3.61 -11.22 2.63
N ARG A 59 -3.01 -12.25 3.24
CA ARG A 59 -1.73 -12.12 3.98
C ARG A 59 -0.61 -11.51 3.13
N LYS A 60 -0.58 -11.78 1.82
CA LYS A 60 0.42 -11.22 0.92
C LYS A 60 0.23 -9.71 0.73
N ALA A 61 -1.02 -9.25 0.63
CA ALA A 61 -1.35 -7.83 0.60
C ALA A 61 -0.91 -7.14 1.90
N LEU A 62 -1.20 -7.74 3.06
CA LEU A 62 -0.78 -7.20 4.35
C LEU A 62 0.76 -7.07 4.47
N ILE A 63 1.51 -8.08 4.04
CA ILE A 63 2.98 -8.03 4.02
C ILE A 63 3.48 -6.93 3.09
N ALA A 64 2.88 -6.78 1.91
CA ALA A 64 3.24 -5.73 0.96
C ALA A 64 2.96 -4.32 1.50
N LEU A 65 1.81 -4.12 2.17
CA LEU A 65 1.50 -2.87 2.86
C LEU A 65 2.54 -2.55 3.93
N ALA A 66 2.82 -3.52 4.81
CA ALA A 66 3.82 -3.35 5.86
C ALA A 66 5.19 -3.01 5.28
N GLY A 67 5.61 -3.68 4.20
CA GLY A 67 6.86 -3.39 3.49
C GLY A 67 6.94 -1.94 2.99
N GLY A 68 5.88 -1.45 2.33
CA GLY A 68 5.82 -0.06 1.85
C GLY A 68 5.92 0.96 2.98
N ILE A 69 5.21 0.72 4.09
CA ILE A 69 5.20 1.59 5.26
C ILE A 69 6.58 1.63 5.92
N VAL A 70 7.20 0.46 6.13
CA VAL A 70 8.54 0.35 6.74
C VAL A 70 9.57 1.12 5.91
N VAL A 71 9.54 0.98 4.58
CA VAL A 71 10.49 1.69 3.71
C VAL A 71 10.28 3.21 3.73
N ALA A 72 9.04 3.69 3.72
CA ALA A 72 8.77 5.12 3.86
C ALA A 72 9.27 5.66 5.21
N LEU A 73 9.10 4.90 6.30
CA LEU A 73 9.57 5.28 7.64
C LEU A 73 11.10 5.21 7.79
N MET A 74 11.79 4.32 7.07
CA MET A 74 13.26 4.29 7.04
C MET A 74 13.85 5.63 6.57
N GLY A 75 13.12 6.39 5.73
CA GLY A 75 13.51 7.74 5.33
C GLY A 75 13.59 8.75 6.48
N LYS A 76 12.93 8.49 7.61
CA LYS A 76 13.03 9.32 8.82
C LYS A 76 14.28 9.01 9.65
N LEU A 77 14.82 7.79 9.53
CA LEU A 77 15.96 7.31 10.32
C LEU A 77 17.31 7.75 9.74
N HIS A 78 17.40 7.87 8.42
CA HIS A 78 18.66 8.18 7.72
C HIS A 78 18.49 9.40 6.81
N SER A 79 19.34 10.42 6.99
CA SER A 79 19.29 11.65 6.19
C SER A 79 19.42 11.40 4.68
N ASN A 80 20.24 10.42 4.28
CA ASN A 80 20.40 10.02 2.87
C ASN A 80 19.12 9.39 2.28
N LEU A 81 18.21 8.89 3.12
CA LEU A 81 16.94 8.29 2.71
C LEU A 81 15.76 9.26 2.92
N ALA A 82 16.00 10.52 3.32
CA ALA A 82 14.93 11.49 3.60
C ALA A 82 13.99 11.70 2.41
N PHE A 83 14.47 11.50 1.18
CA PHE A 83 13.64 11.54 -0.03
C PHE A 83 12.49 10.52 0.00
N LEU A 84 12.68 9.36 0.65
CA LEU A 84 11.63 8.35 0.80
C LEU A 84 10.48 8.86 1.66
N PHE A 85 10.76 9.66 2.70
CA PHE A 85 9.74 10.21 3.58
C PHE A 85 9.12 11.50 3.00
N ASN A 86 9.92 12.35 2.37
CA ASN A 86 9.40 13.55 1.69
C ASN A 86 8.44 13.19 0.54
N GLY A 87 8.73 12.08 -0.15
CA GLY A 87 7.86 11.46 -1.15
C GLY A 87 7.13 10.22 -0.64
N ALA A 88 6.74 10.17 0.65
CA ALA A 88 6.20 8.98 1.32
C ALA A 88 5.11 8.27 0.52
N TRP A 89 4.24 9.03 -0.15
CA TRP A 89 3.18 8.45 -0.98
C TRP A 89 3.74 7.59 -2.12
N PHE A 90 4.70 8.11 -2.89
CA PHE A 90 5.28 7.43 -4.04
C PHE A 90 6.20 6.28 -3.63
N SER A 91 7.03 6.50 -2.61
CA SER A 91 7.95 5.47 -2.11
C SER A 91 7.19 4.27 -1.56
N ALA A 92 6.17 4.51 -0.73
CA ALA A 92 5.33 3.45 -0.17
C ALA A 92 4.54 2.73 -1.25
N ALA A 93 3.95 3.45 -2.21
CA ALA A 93 3.20 2.85 -3.32
C ALA A 93 4.07 1.97 -4.21
N PHE A 94 5.28 2.42 -4.57
CA PHE A 94 6.18 1.66 -5.43
C PHE A 94 6.69 0.38 -4.74
N ILE A 95 7.07 0.49 -3.46
CA ILE A 95 7.54 -0.66 -2.69
C ILE A 95 6.40 -1.66 -2.47
N SER A 96 5.22 -1.21 -2.04
CA SER A 96 4.10 -2.11 -1.80
C SER A 96 3.64 -2.80 -3.08
N PHE A 97 3.63 -2.09 -4.21
CA PHE A 97 3.37 -2.65 -5.53
C PHE A 97 4.38 -3.75 -5.87
N ALA A 98 5.68 -3.48 -5.76
CA ALA A 98 6.74 -4.43 -6.12
C ALA A 98 6.72 -5.69 -5.24
N VAL A 99 6.55 -5.50 -3.92
CA VAL A 99 6.47 -6.61 -2.95
C VAL A 99 5.22 -7.46 -3.23
N TYR A 100 4.06 -6.83 -3.45
CA TYR A 100 2.83 -7.55 -3.73
C TYR A 100 2.93 -8.34 -5.03
N TYR A 101 3.48 -7.72 -6.08
CA TYR A 101 3.73 -8.36 -7.36
C TYR A 101 4.58 -9.62 -7.21
N PHE A 102 5.71 -9.53 -6.51
CA PHE A 102 6.59 -10.68 -6.31
C PHE A 102 5.92 -11.80 -5.49
N LEU A 103 5.16 -11.44 -4.45
CA LEU A 103 4.44 -12.43 -3.62
C LEU A 103 3.31 -13.12 -4.39
N MET A 104 2.69 -12.44 -5.35
CA MET A 104 1.57 -12.95 -6.13
C MET A 104 1.95 -13.47 -7.51
N TRP A 105 3.21 -13.34 -7.95
CA TRP A 105 3.70 -13.79 -9.26
C TRP A 105 3.30 -15.23 -9.60
N LYS A 106 3.42 -16.16 -8.64
CA LYS A 106 3.09 -17.58 -8.85
C LYS A 106 1.58 -17.89 -8.96
N ARG A 107 0.72 -16.89 -8.78
CA ARG A 107 -0.75 -17.01 -8.85
C ARG A 107 -1.33 -16.44 -10.15
N ILE A 108 -0.46 -15.91 -11.03
CA ILE A 108 -0.75 -15.43 -12.39
C ILE A 108 -0.65 -16.62 -13.35
#